data_AF-A0A0G1LA35-F1
#
_entry.id   AF-A0A0G1LA35-F1
#
_cell.length_a   1.000
_cell.length_b   1.000
_cell.length_c   1.000
_cell.angle_alpha   90.00
_cell.angle_beta   90.00
_cell.angle_gamma   90.00
#
_symmetry.space_group_name_H-M   'P 1'
#
loop_
_entity.id
_entity.type
_entity.pdbx_description
1 polymer ?
#
loop_
_entity_poly.entity_id
_entity_poly.type
_entity_poly.pdbx_seq_one_letter_code
_entity_poly.pdbx_strand_id
1 'polypeptide(L)' 'MKQRDWLRACRKLGLLVDCRRGDGSHCLVKHPKTDAKYTIQHKLHKFLNMKIFKKMMEWGFQESEIWDALK' A
#
# COMPACT_ATOMS: atom_id res chain seq x y z
N MET A 1 11.27 4.50 0.80
CA MET A 1 10.31 3.67 0.05
C MET A 1 9.64 4.51 -1.01
N LYS A 2 9.62 4.00 -2.24
CA LYS A 2 8.93 4.57 -3.41
C LYS A 2 7.55 3.92 -3.56
N GLN A 3 6.66 4.53 -4.34
CA GLN A 3 5.32 3.98 -4.61
C GLN A 3 5.39 2.52 -5.07
N ARG A 4 6.27 2.20 -6.03
CA ARG A 4 6.44 0.83 -6.56
C ARG A 4 6.75 -0.21 -5.48
N ASP A 5 7.51 0.14 -4.46
CA ASP A 5 7.91 -0.78 -3.39
C ASP A 5 6.68 -1.12 -2.55
N TRP A 6 5.85 -0.12 -2.25
CA TRP A 6 4.57 -0.32 -1.59
C TRP A 6 3.56 -1.09 -2.43
N LEU A 7 3.47 -0.85 -3.74
CA LEU A 7 2.56 -1.62 -4.60
C LEU A 7 2.97 -3.10 -4.64
N ARG A 8 4.27 -3.39 -4.69
CA ARG A 8 4.79 -4.76 -4.59
C ARG A 8 4.47 -5.37 -3.23
N ALA A 9 4.70 -4.65 -2.14
CA ALA A 9 4.39 -5.10 -0.79
C ALA A 9 2.89 -5.38 -0.63
N CYS A 10 2.01 -4.49 -1.10
CA CYS A 10 0.56 -4.66 -1.04
C CYS A 10 0.13 -5.94 -1.77
N ARG A 11 0.68 -6.21 -2.95
CA ARG A 11 0.40 -7.47 -3.68
C ARG A 11 0.86 -8.71 -2.90
N LYS A 12 2.05 -8.66 -2.27
CA LYS A 12 2.54 -9.78 -1.43
C LYS A 12 1.66 -10.01 -0.20
N LEU A 13 1.12 -8.95 0.39
CA LEU A 13 0.18 -9.00 1.51
C LEU A 13 -1.25 -9.42 1.08
N GLY A 14 -1.45 -9.79 -0.20
CA GLY A 14 -2.74 -10.24 -0.72
C GLY A 14 -3.74 -9.11 -0.99
N LEU A 15 -3.30 -7.85 -1.01
CA LEU A 15 -4.14 -6.71 -1.33
C LEU A 15 -4.29 -6.54 -2.84
N LEU A 16 -5.47 -6.06 -3.25
CA LEU A 16 -5.77 -5.79 -4.66
C LEU A 16 -5.24 -4.41 -5.02
N VAL A 17 -4.39 -4.34 -6.05
CA VAL A 17 -3.80 -3.08 -6.52
C VAL A 17 -4.35 -2.72 -7.89
N ASP A 18 -5.03 -1.59 -7.99
CA ASP A 18 -5.57 -1.02 -9.22
C ASP A 18 -4.80 0.26 -9.61
N CYS A 19 -4.06 0.16 -10.72
CA CYS A 19 -3.31 1.26 -11.32
C CYS A 19 -3.96 1.76 -12.63
N ARG A 20 -5.13 1.25 -13.02
CA ARG A 20 -5.68 1.42 -14.38
C ARG A 20 -6.30 2.80 -14.64
N ARG A 21 -6.37 3.67 -13.63
CA ARG A 21 -7.01 4.99 -13.74
C ARG A 21 -5.95 6.09 -13.61
N GLY A 22 -5.95 7.03 -14.56
CA GLY A 22 -5.00 8.16 -14.61
C GLY A 22 -3.64 7.79 -15.22
N ASP A 23 -2.66 8.65 -14.97
CA ASP A 23 -1.26 8.55 -15.42
C ASP A 23 -0.36 7.67 -14.51
N GLY A 24 -0.97 6.93 -13.56
CA GLY A 24 -0.25 6.19 -12.54
C GLY A 24 0.23 7.04 -11.35
N SER A 25 -0.06 8.35 -11.33
CA SER A 25 0.25 9.22 -10.19
C SER A 25 -0.41 8.77 -8.88
N HIS A 26 -1.52 8.04 -8.97
CA HIS A 26 -2.29 7.51 -7.85
C HIS A 26 -2.67 6.07 -8.14
N CYS A 27 -2.37 5.17 -7.21
CA CYS A 27 -2.74 3.76 -7.31
C CYS A 27 -3.65 3.40 -6.15
N LEU A 28 -4.77 2.74 -6.45
CA LEU A 28 -5.74 2.33 -5.45
C LEU A 28 -5.38 0.94 -4.93
N VAL A 29 -5.32 0.80 -3.62
CA VAL A 29 -5.14 -0.47 -2.92
C VAL A 29 -6.45 -0.80 -2.20
N LYS A 30 -6.93 -2.03 -2.34
CA LYS A 30 -8.17 -2.51 -1.71
C LYS A 30 -7.91 -3.75 -0.87
N HIS A 31 -8.51 -3.78 0.31
CA HIS A 31 -8.53 -4.96 1.16
C HIS A 31 -9.61 -5.94 0.65
N PRO A 32 -9.26 -7.20 0.35
CA PRO A 32 -10.15 -8.11 -0.35
C PRO A 32 -11.37 -8.55 0.47
N LYS A 33 -11.26 -8.56 1.81
CA LYS A 33 -12.33 -9.05 2.70
C LYS A 33 -13.27 -7.95 3.20
N THR A 34 -12.78 -6.72 3.33
CA THR A 34 -13.51 -5.62 3.98
C THR A 34 -13.90 -4.52 3.00
N ASP A 35 -13.47 -4.63 1.74
CA ASP A 35 -13.55 -3.59 0.70
C ASP A 35 -12.96 -2.22 1.13
N ALA A 36 -12.15 -2.18 2.20
CA ALA A 36 -11.46 -0.98 2.64
C ALA A 36 -10.48 -0.54 1.55
N LYS A 37 -10.40 0.78 1.30
CA LYS A 37 -9.63 1.33 0.19
C LYS A 37 -8.61 2.35 0.69
N TYR A 38 -7.47 2.41 0.01
CA TYR A 38 -6.44 3.41 0.27
C TYR A 38 -5.71 3.76 -1.02
N THR A 39 -5.42 5.04 -1.23
CA THR A 39 -4.74 5.51 -2.45
C THR A 39 -3.29 5.84 -2.13
N ILE A 40 -2.36 5.20 -2.85
CA ILE A 40 -0.93 5.44 -2.77
C ILE A 40 -0.52 6.39 -3.90
N GLN A 41 -0.07 7.58 -3.53
CA GLN A 41 0.42 8.60 -4.46
C GLN A 41 1.85 8.28 -4.93
N HIS A 42 2.24 8.78 -6.09
CA HIS A 42 3.55 8.50 -6.70
C HIS A 42 4.71 9.11 -5.91
N LYS A 43 4.58 10.38 -5.50
CA LYS A 43 5.59 11.09 -4.71
C LYS A 43 5.37 10.86 -3.22
N LEU A 44 6.05 9.87 -2.67
CA LEU A 44 6.02 9.56 -1.24
C LEU A 44 7.17 10.25 -0.50
N HIS A 45 6.82 11.13 0.44
CA HIS A 45 7.76 11.65 1.44
C HIS A 45 7.62 10.86 2.76
N LYS A 46 8.47 11.15 3.74
CA LYS A 46 8.57 10.40 5.02
C LYS A 46 7.20 10.22 5.70
N PHE A 47 6.41 11.28 5.78
CA PHE A 47 5.10 11.25 6.42
C PHE A 47 4.07 10.38 5.67
N LEU A 48 4.06 10.40 4.33
CA LEU A 48 3.19 9.52 3.55
C LEU A 48 3.58 8.05 3.72
N ASN A 49 4.87 7.74 3.78
CA ASN A 49 5.32 6.37 4.06
C ASN A 49 4.84 5.89 5.44
N MET A 50 4.93 6.73 6.47
CA MET A 50 4.41 6.41 7.80
C MET A 50 2.89 6.21 7.79
N LYS A 51 2.14 7.02 7.02
CA LYS A 51 0.69 6.86 6.87
C LYS A 51 0.30 5.53 6.21
N ILE A 52 1.01 5.13 5.15
CA ILE A 52 0.75 3.84 4.50
C ILE A 52 1.04 2.70 5.47
N PHE A 53 2.17 2.77 6.17
CA PHE A 53 2.55 1.76 7.17
C PHE A 53 1.49 1.61 8.27
N LYS A 54 1.07 2.73 8.88
CA LYS A 54 -0.01 2.74 9.87
C LYS A 54 -1.31 2.17 9.30
N LYS A 55 -1.62 2.47 8.03
CA LYS A 55 -2.83 1.94 7.39
C LYS A 55 -2.80 0.42 7.25
N MET A 56 -1.64 -0.16 6.96
CA MET A 56 -1.49 -1.63 6.92
C MET A 56 -1.70 -2.23 8.31
N MET A 57 -1.15 -1.62 9.36
CA MET A 57 -1.41 -2.06 10.74
C MET A 57 -2.90 -1.95 11.11
N GLU A 58 -3.58 -0.86 10.73
CA GLU A 58 -5.03 -0.70 10.90
C GLU A 58 -5.84 -1.78 10.15
N TRP A 59 -5.28 -2.35 9.08
CA TRP A 59 -5.86 -3.47 8.34
C TRP A 59 -5.49 -4.84 8.92
N GLY A 60 -4.77 -4.89 10.04
CA GLY A 60 -4.48 -6.10 10.80
C GLY A 60 -3.16 -6.79 10.43
N PHE A 61 -2.35 -6.21 9.54
CA PHE A 61 -1.02 -6.74 9.23
C PHE A 61 -0.05 -6.43 10.36
N GLN A 62 0.79 -7.41 10.72
CA GLN A 62 1.85 -7.22 11.71
C GLN A 62 3.01 -6.44 11.09
N GLU A 63 3.75 -5.71 11.95
CA GLU A 63 4.91 -4.93 11.52
C GLU A 63 5.96 -5.77 10.78
N SER A 64 6.24 -6.99 11.26
CA SER A 64 7.17 -7.92 10.61
C SER A 64 6.72 -8.30 9.20
N GLU A 65 5.44 -8.61 9.00
CA GLU A 65 4.88 -8.96 7.69
C GLU A 65 4.99 -7.79 6.71
N ILE A 66 4.75 -6.57 7.18
CA ILE A 66 4.88 -5.36 6.36
C ILE A 66 6.33 -5.16 5.93
N TRP A 67 7.28 -5.28 6.85
CA TRP A 67 8.71 -5.15 6.54
C TRP A 67 9.20 -6.23 5.58
N ASP A 68 8.77 -7.48 5.75
CA ASP A 68 9.11 -8.57 4.84
C ASP A 68 8.49 -8.40 3.45
N ALA A 69 7.27 -7.87 3.38
CA ALA A 69 6.65 -7.51 2.11
C ALA A 69 7.41 -6.40 1.38
N LEU A 70 8.01 -5.46 2.14
CA LEU A 70 8.77 -4.32 1.63
C LEU A 70 10.22 -4.66 1.20
N LYS A 71 10.76 -5.83 1.56
CA LYS A 71 12.02 -6.39 1.04
C LYS A 71 11.90 -6.80 -0.44
#